data_AF-A0A4S2HNE0-F1
#
_entry.id   AF-A0A4S2HNE0-F1
#
_cell.length_a   1.000
_cell.length_b   1.000
_cell.length_c   1.000
_cell.angle_alpha   90.00
_cell.angle_beta   90.00
_cell.angle_gamma   90.00
#
_symmetry.space_group_name_H-M   'P 1'
#
loop_
_entity.id
_entity.type
_entity.pdbx_description
1 polymer ?
#
loop_
_entity_poly.entity_id
_entity_poly.type
_entity_poly.pdbx_seq_one_letter_code
_entity_poly.pdbx_strand_id
1 'polypeptide(L)' 'MFKLKKEYIEYENKSLRLPKDLIEKVQALADENQMSFNKVVIQCIEYALENTEKKENN' A
#
# COMPACT_ATOMS: atom_id res chain seq x y z
N MET A 1 31.32 -1.38 8.41
CA MET A 1 30.83 -2.36 9.42
C MET A 1 29.35 -2.53 9.22
N PHE A 2 28.89 -3.76 8.95
CA PHE A 2 27.45 -4.05 8.78
C PHE A 2 26.72 -3.79 10.10
N LYS A 3 25.58 -3.10 10.05
CA LYS A 3 24.71 -2.81 11.20
C LYS A 3 23.28 -3.21 10.86
N LEU A 4 22.69 -4.07 11.68
CA LEU A 4 21.29 -4.49 11.56
C LEU A 4 20.37 -3.39 12.10
N LYS A 5 19.30 -3.06 11.36
CA LYS A 5 18.23 -2.18 11.84
C LYS A 5 17.23 -3.00 12.66
N LYS A 6 16.75 -2.42 13.77
CA LYS A 6 15.87 -3.07 14.78
C LYS A 6 14.38 -3.04 14.43
N GLU A 7 13.97 -2.29 13.43
CA GLU A 7 12.55 -2.16 13.06
C GLU A 7 12.14 -3.34 12.18
N TYR A 8 11.61 -4.38 12.84
CA TYR A 8 10.95 -5.49 12.16
C TYR A 8 9.51 -5.07 11.85
N ILE A 9 9.19 -4.92 10.56
CA ILE A 9 7.82 -4.79 10.10
C ILE A 9 7.36 -6.19 9.72
N GLU A 10 6.36 -6.70 10.43
CA GLU A 10 5.72 -7.98 10.11
C GLU A 10 4.75 -7.79 8.95
N TYR A 11 4.88 -8.61 7.92
CA TYR A 11 4.00 -8.59 6.74
C TYR A 11 3.25 -9.92 6.63
N GLU A 12 1.94 -9.86 6.40
CA GLU A 12 1.12 -11.03 6.07
C GLU A 12 0.66 -10.96 4.61
N ASN A 13 0.70 -12.08 3.90
CA ASN A 13 0.21 -12.14 2.52
C ASN A 13 -1.32 -12.29 2.50
N LYS A 14 -2.00 -11.40 1.75
CA LYS A 14 -3.42 -11.48 1.45
C LYS A 14 -3.66 -11.42 -0.06
N SER A 15 -4.45 -12.36 -0.59
CA SER A 15 -4.84 -12.35 -2.01
C SER A 15 -6.12 -11.55 -2.24
N LEU A 16 -6.07 -10.55 -3.12
CA LEU A 16 -7.21 -9.73 -3.52
C LEU A 16 -7.35 -9.76 -5.05
N ARG A 17 -8.58 -9.69 -5.55
CA ARG A 17 -8.87 -9.54 -6.99
C ARG A 17 -9.11 -8.07 -7.30
N LEU A 18 -8.31 -7.51 -8.21
CA LEU A 18 -8.44 -6.14 -8.68
C LEU A 18 -8.83 -6.13 -10.17
N PRO A 19 -9.62 -5.14 -10.63
CA PRO A 19 -9.84 -4.91 -12.04
C PRO A 19 -8.51 -4.71 -12.81
N LYS A 20 -8.45 -5.19 -14.06
CA LYS A 20 -7.23 -5.15 -14.88
C LYS A 20 -6.75 -3.71 -15.12
N ASP A 21 -7.68 -2.81 -15.41
CA ASP A 21 -7.38 -1.40 -15.65
C ASP A 21 -6.83 -0.71 -14.40
N LEU A 22 -7.30 -1.09 -13.21
CA LEU A 22 -6.78 -0.60 -11.94
C LEU A 22 -5.34 -1.08 -11.71
N ILE A 23 -5.06 -2.36 -11.99
CA ILE A 23 -3.70 -2.90 -11.89
C ILE A 23 -2.76 -2.12 -12.82
N GLU A 24 -3.15 -1.87 -14.06
CA GLU A 24 -2.34 -1.13 -15.03
C GLU A 24 -2.06 0.31 -14.57
N LYS A 25 -3.07 1.01 -14.04
CA LYS A 25 -2.91 2.37 -13.51
C LYS A 25 -1.98 2.42 -12.30
N VAL A 26 -2.14 1.50 -11.35
CA VAL A 26 -1.30 1.45 -10.15
C VAL A 26 0.13 1.04 -10.51
N GLN A 27 0.31 0.15 -11.49
CA GLN A 27 1.63 -0.23 -11.97
C GLN A 27 2.35 0.93 -12.64
N ALA A 28 1.68 1.68 -13.53
CA ALA A 28 2.26 2.87 -14.14
C ALA A 28 2.69 3.90 -13.09
N LEU A 29 1.85 4.15 -12.08
CA LEU A 29 2.20 5.04 -10.96
C LEU A 29 3.41 4.54 -10.17
N ALA A 30 3.50 3.23 -9.95
CA ALA A 30 4.64 2.61 -9.27
C ALA A 30 5.93 2.80 -10.08
N ASP A 31 5.88 2.58 -11.39
CA ASP A 31 7.02 2.72 -12.30
C ASP A 31 7.52 4.17 -12.38
N GLU A 32 6.61 5.14 -12.54
CA GLU A 32 6.90 6.58 -12.57
C GLU A 32 7.61 7.06 -11.30
N ASN A 33 7.26 6.48 -10.14
CA ASN A 33 7.77 6.86 -8.83
C ASN A 33 8.90 5.95 -8.32
N GLN A 34 9.39 5.00 -9.15
CA GLN A 34 10.42 4.01 -8.76
C GLN A 34 10.06 3.26 -7.47
N MET A 35 8.79 2.88 -7.34
CA MET A 35 8.24 2.17 -6.18
C MET A 35 7.75 0.78 -6.59
N SER A 36 7.62 -0.12 -5.62
CA SER A 36 6.95 -1.40 -5.87
C SER A 36 5.44 -1.20 -5.90
N PHE A 37 4.75 -2.00 -6.73
CA PHE A 37 3.28 -2.05 -6.76
C PHE A 37 2.68 -2.17 -5.36
N ASN A 38 3.22 -3.10 -4.55
CA ASN A 38 2.76 -3.31 -3.18
C ASN A 38 2.88 -2.05 -2.30
N LYS A 39 3.97 -1.29 -2.43
CA LYS A 39 4.17 -0.06 -1.65
C LYS A 39 3.14 1.01 -2.02
N VAL A 40 2.81 1.14 -3.30
CA VAL A 40 1.76 2.05 -3.76
C VAL A 40 0.40 1.61 -3.23
N VAL A 41 0.06 0.32 -3.32
CA VAL A 41 -1.20 -0.21 -2.80
C VAL A 41 -1.36 0.03 -1.31
N ILE A 42 -0.31 -0.21 -0.51
CA ILE A 42 -0.33 0.05 0.94
C ILE A 42 -0.63 1.53 1.22
N GLN A 43 0.06 2.46 0.54
CA GLN A 43 -0.18 3.90 0.73
C GLN A 43 -1.59 4.33 0.31
N CYS A 44 -2.13 3.77 -0.77
CA CYS A 44 -3.52 4.03 -1.17
C CYS A 44 -4.51 3.57 -0.09
N ILE A 45 -4.27 2.40 0.53
CA ILE A 45 -5.11 1.87 1.59
C ILE A 45 -4.99 2.71 2.86
N GLU A 46 -3.77 3.05 3.29
CA GLU A 46 -3.51 3.92 4.45
C GLU A 46 -4.20 5.26 4.29
N TYR A 47 -4.00 5.92 3.13
CA TYR A 47 -4.66 7.18 2.82
C TYR A 47 -6.19 7.06 2.86
N ALA A 48 -6.75 6.02 2.25
CA ALA A 48 -8.19 5.81 2.26
C ALA A 48 -8.72 5.60 3.70
N LEU A 49 -8.02 4.83 4.54
CA LEU A 49 -8.41 4.59 5.93
C LEU A 49 -8.31 5.85 6.80
N GLU A 50 -7.27 6.67 6.61
CA GLU A 50 -7.10 7.93 7.35
C GLU A 50 -8.13 8.99 6.95
N ASN A 51 -8.53 9.00 5.69
CA ASN A 51 -9.47 9.99 5.12
C ASN A 51 -10.91 9.47 5.01
N THR A 52 -11.17 8.24 5.45
CA THR A 52 -12.54 7.77 5.63
C THR A 52 -13.10 8.50 6.84
N GLU A 53 -14.12 9.34 6.65
CA GLU A 53 -14.86 9.94 7.76
C GLU A 53 -15.22 8.85 8.75
N LYS A 54 -14.63 8.91 9.95
CA LYS A 54 -15.07 8.09 11.07
C LYS A 54 -16.53 8.49 11.29
N LYS A 55 -17.46 7.67 10.82
CA LYS A 55 -18.80 7.65 11.38
C LYS A 55 -18.63 7.23 12.84
N GLU A 56 -18.34 8.21 13.70
CA GLU A 56 -18.56 8.12 15.12
C GLU A 56 -20.04 7.77 15.28
N ASN A 57 -20.30 6.50 15.54
CA ASN A 57 -21.61 6.05 15.96
C ASN A 57 -21.85 6.68 17.34
N ASN A 58 -22.66 7.74 17.39
CA ASN A 58 -23.41 8.11 18.58
C ASN A 58 -24.40 7.01 18.95
#